data_AF-A0AAN5AM33-F1
#
_entry.id   AF-A0AAN5AM33-F1
#
_cell.length_a   1.000
_cell.length_b   1.000
_cell.length_c   1.000
_cell.angle_alpha   90.00
_cell.angle_beta   90.00
_cell.angle_gamma   90.00
#
_symmetry.space_group_name_H-M   'P 1'
#
loop_
_entity.id
_entity.type
_entity.pdbx_description
1 polymer ?
#
loop_
_entity_poly.entity_id
_entity_poly.type
_entity_poly.pdbx_seq_one_letter_code
_entity_poly.pdbx_strand_id
1 'polypeptide(L)'
;MLFTQCINHKGLVGLAASWLKRRKPSNQISCTEVFTELVTMNNTGEIPDVIGFNYWTSVVVEVKTSRADFLRDRKKPFRQEPIKGMGEFRYYCVPKGLVKKDELPNSWGLLEYDSGKLVCSLLPERMKSNAVEERILLLSALRRLKR
;
A
#
# COMPACT_ATOMS: atom_id res chain seq x y z
N MET A 1 12.04 -26.50 15.09
CA MET A 1 10.88 -25.66 14.73
C MET A 1 11.33 -24.22 14.76
N LEU A 2 11.55 -23.61 13.59
CA LEU A 2 11.85 -22.17 13.54
C LEU A 2 10.52 -21.44 13.73
N PHE A 3 10.33 -20.84 14.92
CA PHE A 3 9.25 -19.90 15.15
C PHE A 3 9.43 -18.75 14.15
N THR A 4 8.61 -18.69 13.11
CA THR A 4 8.50 -17.49 12.28
C THR A 4 8.00 -16.39 13.21
N GLN A 5 8.85 -15.43 13.53
CA GLN A 5 8.48 -14.33 14.40
C GLN A 5 7.27 -13.62 13.79
N CYS A 6 6.14 -13.61 14.51
CA CYS A 6 4.92 -12.98 14.05
C CYS A 6 5.17 -11.48 13.88
N ILE A 7 5.25 -11.02 12.62
CA ILE A 7 5.43 -9.61 12.31
C ILE A 7 4.16 -8.84 12.67
N ASN A 8 4.30 -7.74 13.41
CA ASN A 8 3.18 -6.85 13.71
C ASN A 8 2.94 -5.85 12.57
N HIS A 9 1.79 -5.17 12.62
CA HIS A 9 1.38 -4.21 11.58
C HIS A 9 2.46 -3.17 11.29
N LYS A 10 2.95 -2.50 12.32
CA LYS A 10 3.97 -1.44 12.21
C LYS A 10 5.27 -1.94 11.57
N GLY A 11 5.72 -3.14 11.93
CA GLY A 11 6.89 -3.76 11.31
C GLY A 11 6.68 -4.03 9.82
N LEU A 12 5.49 -4.52 9.46
CA LEU A 12 5.15 -4.82 8.07
C LEU A 12 4.96 -3.55 7.22
N VAL A 13 4.41 -2.47 7.80
CA VAL A 13 4.37 -1.12 7.20
C VAL A 13 5.79 -0.61 6.90
N GLY A 14 6.70 -0.72 7.86
CA GLY A 14 8.10 -0.32 7.67
C GLY A 14 8.77 -1.09 6.53
N LEU A 15 8.58 -2.41 6.48
CA LEU A 15 9.09 -3.25 5.39
C LEU A 15 8.49 -2.90 4.03
N ALA A 16 7.17 -2.63 3.98
CA ALA A 16 6.48 -2.23 2.75
C ALA A 16 7.01 -0.87 2.24
N ALA A 17 7.21 0.10 3.12
CA ALA A 17 7.80 1.38 2.78
C ALA A 17 9.23 1.24 2.25
N SER A 18 10.08 0.46 2.92
CA SER A 18 11.44 0.18 2.45
C SER A 18 11.45 -0.58 1.12
N TRP A 19 10.53 -1.53 0.94
CA TRP A 19 10.38 -2.23 -0.32
C TRP A 19 10.00 -1.25 -1.43
N LEU A 20 9.07 -0.34 -1.20
CA LEU A 20 8.61 0.62 -2.20
C LEU A 20 9.72 1.63 -2.60
N LYS A 21 10.57 2.06 -1.66
CA LYS A 21 11.74 2.91 -1.94
C LYS A 21 12.86 2.23 -2.72
N ARG A 22 13.01 0.91 -2.59
CA ARG A 22 14.09 0.17 -3.25
C ARG A 22 13.92 0.20 -4.77
N ARG A 23 15.02 0.40 -5.50
CA ARG A 23 15.07 0.22 -6.97
C ARG A 23 14.79 -1.25 -7.31
N LYS A 24 13.97 -1.48 -8.32
CA LYS A 24 13.50 -2.82 -8.73
C LYS A 24 13.71 -3.03 -10.23
N PRO A 25 13.55 -4.27 -10.74
CA PRO A 25 13.45 -4.52 -12.17
C PRO A 25 12.30 -3.71 -12.81
N SER A 26 12.36 -3.52 -14.12
CA SER A 26 11.47 -2.61 -14.88
C SER A 26 9.97 -2.90 -14.76
N ASN A 27 9.59 -4.12 -14.39
CA ASN A 27 8.19 -4.52 -14.22
C ASN A 27 7.62 -4.21 -12.82
N GLN A 28 8.41 -3.69 -11.89
CA GLN A 28 7.97 -3.30 -10.56
C GLN A 28 8.28 -1.83 -10.30
N ILE A 29 7.38 -1.18 -9.57
CA ILE A 29 7.43 0.26 -9.37
C ILE A 29 8.26 0.58 -8.13
N SER A 30 9.15 1.54 -8.26
CA SER A 30 9.83 2.18 -7.14
C SER A 30 9.39 3.63 -7.02
N CYS A 31 9.28 4.09 -5.78
CA CYS A 31 8.91 5.46 -5.45
C CYS A 31 10.07 6.17 -4.77
N THR A 32 10.33 7.42 -5.15
CA THR A 32 11.35 8.26 -4.52
C THR A 32 10.86 8.79 -3.18
N GLU A 33 9.61 9.25 -3.15
CA GLU A 33 8.95 9.71 -1.94
C GLU A 33 7.98 8.64 -1.45
N VAL A 34 8.08 8.30 -0.16
CA VAL A 34 7.21 7.31 0.48
C VAL A 34 6.83 7.79 1.87
N PHE A 35 5.53 7.78 2.14
CA PHE A 35 4.91 8.17 3.41
C PHE A 35 4.18 6.97 4.00
N THR A 36 4.12 6.91 5.33
CA THR A 36 3.44 5.84 6.08
C THR A 36 2.44 6.46 7.03
N GLU A 37 1.21 5.94 7.05
CA GLU A 37 0.15 6.30 8.01
C GLU A 37 -0.05 7.83 8.15
N LEU A 38 0.16 8.59 7.06
CA LEU A 38 0.11 10.06 7.10
C LEU A 38 -1.34 10.54 7.16
N VAL A 39 -1.75 10.99 8.35
CA VAL A 39 -3.10 11.53 8.57
C VAL A 39 -3.25 12.90 7.89
N THR A 40 -4.28 13.01 7.06
CA THR A 40 -4.62 14.22 6.31
C THR A 40 -6.11 14.50 6.33
N MET A 41 -6.49 15.77 6.19
CA MET A 41 -7.90 16.14 5.99
C MET A 41 -8.26 15.85 4.53
N ASN A 42 -8.80 14.65 4.29
CA ASN A 42 -9.25 14.20 2.97
C ASN A 42 -10.76 13.91 2.98
N ASN A 43 -11.41 13.94 1.81
CA ASN A 43 -12.87 13.82 1.74
C ASN A 43 -13.36 12.36 1.78
N THR A 44 -12.45 11.39 1.65
CA THR A 44 -12.79 9.96 1.53
C THR A 44 -12.59 9.19 2.84
N GLY A 45 -11.91 9.79 3.82
CA GLY A 45 -11.44 9.14 5.04
C GLY A 45 -10.30 8.13 4.79
N GLU A 46 -9.71 8.08 3.59
CA GLU A 46 -8.63 7.14 3.29
C GLU A 46 -7.31 7.60 3.93
N ILE A 47 -6.70 6.72 4.71
CA ILE A 47 -5.35 6.90 5.24
C ILE A 47 -4.58 5.65 4.84
N PRO A 48 -3.76 5.72 3.77
CA PRO A 48 -2.97 4.57 3.32
C PRO A 48 -1.96 4.17 4.40
N ASP A 49 -1.80 2.86 4.60
CA ASP A 49 -0.74 2.33 5.47
C ASP A 49 0.63 2.76 4.92
N VAL A 50 0.81 2.64 3.60
CA VAL A 50 1.95 3.19 2.85
C VAL A 50 1.45 3.81 1.54
N ILE A 51 1.96 4.98 1.20
CA ILE A 51 1.81 5.57 -0.14
C ILE A 51 3.15 6.10 -0.65
N GLY A 52 3.46 5.82 -1.90
CA GLY A 52 4.65 6.30 -2.58
C GLY A 52 4.36 7.01 -3.88
N PHE A 53 5.25 7.92 -4.25
CA PHE A 53 5.20 8.72 -5.46
C PHE A 53 6.53 8.64 -6.22
N ASN A 54 6.44 8.61 -7.54
CA ASN A 54 7.54 8.98 -8.43
C ASN A 54 7.02 9.99 -9.48
N TYR A 55 7.86 10.34 -10.46
CA TYR A 55 7.53 11.36 -11.46
C TYR A 55 6.29 11.05 -12.33
N TRP A 56 5.85 9.80 -12.43
CA TRP A 56 4.80 9.38 -13.38
C TRP A 56 3.70 8.54 -12.76
N THR A 57 3.78 8.20 -11.47
CA THR A 57 2.74 7.43 -10.79
C THR A 57 2.76 7.53 -9.27
N SER A 58 1.61 7.17 -8.67
CA SER A 58 1.47 6.84 -7.25
C SER A 58 1.27 5.34 -7.01
N VAL A 59 1.70 4.85 -5.84
CA VAL A 59 1.52 3.47 -5.40
C VAL A 59 1.02 3.44 -3.96
N VAL A 60 -0.08 2.73 -3.70
CA VAL A 60 -0.56 2.44 -2.34
C VAL A 60 -0.22 1.00 -1.97
N VAL A 61 0.21 0.79 -0.73
CA VAL A 61 0.35 -0.54 -0.13
C VAL A 61 -0.46 -0.59 1.16
N GLU A 62 -1.42 -1.51 1.20
CA GLU A 62 -2.27 -1.77 2.35
C GLU A 62 -1.79 -2.99 3.11
N VAL A 63 -1.40 -2.81 4.35
CA VAL A 63 -0.89 -3.86 5.21
C VAL A 63 -2.05 -4.55 5.91
N LYS A 64 -2.13 -5.87 5.86
CA LYS A 64 -3.11 -6.65 6.63
C LYS A 64 -2.41 -7.79 7.35
N THR A 65 -2.60 -7.86 8.67
CA THR A 65 -1.96 -8.88 9.53
C THR A 65 -2.91 -9.99 9.95
N SER A 66 -4.19 -9.88 9.63
CA SER A 66 -5.21 -10.90 9.91
C SER A 66 -6.23 -11.00 8.77
N ARG A 67 -6.89 -12.16 8.66
CA ARG A 67 -8.01 -12.37 7.72
C ARG A 67 -9.15 -11.38 7.96
N ALA A 68 -9.50 -11.13 9.24
CA ALA A 68 -10.56 -10.22 9.60
C ALA A 68 -10.27 -8.78 9.16
N ASP A 69 -9.01 -8.36 9.25
CA ASP A 69 -8.56 -7.04 8.80
C ASP A 69 -8.68 -6.90 7.27
N PHE A 70 -8.20 -7.89 6.51
CA PHE A 70 -8.38 -7.95 5.06
C PHE A 70 -9.87 -7.86 4.64
N LEU A 71 -10.73 -8.67 5.27
CA LEU A 71 -12.16 -8.68 4.95
C LEU A 71 -12.87 -7.37 5.32
N ARG A 72 -12.43 -6.67 6.36
CA ARG A 72 -12.97 -5.36 6.75
C ARG A 72 -12.53 -4.28 5.77
N ASP A 73 -11.27 -4.29 5.35
CA ASP A 73 -10.75 -3.30 4.39
C ASP A 73 -11.53 -3.31 3.08
N ARG A 74 -11.85 -4.51 2.57
CA ARG A 74 -12.66 -4.67 1.34
C ARG A 74 -14.00 -3.93 1.41
N LYS A 75 -14.58 -3.73 2.58
CA LYS A 75 -15.87 -3.06 2.76
C LYS A 75 -15.78 -1.53 2.76
N LYS A 76 -14.58 -0.95 2.74
CA LYS A 76 -14.41 0.51 2.76
C LYS A 76 -14.98 1.13 1.47
N PRO A 77 -15.61 2.32 1.53
CA PRO A 77 -16.25 2.95 0.36
C PRO A 77 -15.30 3.12 -0.84
N PHE A 78 -14.06 3.54 -0.61
CA PHE A 78 -13.05 3.73 -1.66
C PHE A 78 -12.43 2.43 -2.20
N ARG A 79 -12.79 1.26 -1.63
CA ARG A 79 -12.53 -0.05 -2.23
C ARG A 79 -13.69 -0.52 -3.11
N GLN A 80 -14.92 -0.12 -2.77
CA GLN A 80 -16.12 -0.40 -3.56
C GLN A 80 -16.23 0.50 -4.80
N GLU A 81 -15.76 1.74 -4.69
CA GLU A 81 -15.64 2.68 -5.80
C GLU A 81 -14.16 3.06 -5.97
N PRO A 82 -13.38 2.29 -6.76
CA PRO A 82 -11.94 2.45 -6.84
C PRO A 82 -11.46 3.85 -7.24
N ILE A 83 -12.30 4.61 -7.96
CA ILE A 83 -12.07 6.00 -8.37
C ILE A 83 -11.92 6.96 -7.18
N LYS A 84 -12.49 6.62 -6.02
CA LYS A 84 -12.36 7.40 -4.79
C LYS A 84 -11.04 7.14 -4.07
N GLY A 85 -10.36 6.03 -4.36
CA GLY A 85 -9.11 5.64 -3.70
C GLY A 85 -7.86 6.26 -4.32
N MET A 86 -6.85 6.50 -3.49
CA MET A 86 -5.50 6.88 -3.90
C MET A 86 -4.73 5.69 -4.49
N GLY A 87 -3.61 5.99 -5.16
CA GLY A 87 -2.75 5.00 -5.78
C GLY A 87 -3.25 4.59 -7.17
N GLU A 88 -2.43 4.84 -8.19
CA GLU A 88 -2.64 4.28 -9.53
C GLU A 88 -2.27 2.80 -9.57
N PHE A 89 -1.32 2.37 -8.74
CA PHE A 89 -1.05 0.96 -8.47
C PHE A 89 -1.29 0.67 -7.00
N ARG A 90 -1.85 -0.50 -6.72
CA ARG A 90 -2.29 -0.84 -5.36
C ARG A 90 -1.85 -2.25 -5.02
N TYR A 91 -1.32 -2.42 -3.83
CA TYR A 91 -0.91 -3.71 -3.29
C TYR A 91 -1.60 -3.97 -1.97
N TYR A 92 -1.97 -5.23 -1.73
CA TYR A 92 -2.02 -5.74 -0.37
C TYR A 92 -0.64 -6.25 0.04
N CYS A 93 -0.25 -6.04 1.29
CA CYS A 93 0.95 -6.57 1.89
C CYS A 93 0.57 -7.40 3.13
N VAL A 94 0.84 -8.70 3.09
CA VAL A 94 0.33 -9.65 4.09
C VAL A 94 1.38 -10.69 4.46
N PRO A 95 1.31 -11.33 5.65
CA PRO A 95 2.01 -12.58 5.91
C PRO A 95 1.72 -13.63 4.83
N LYS A 96 2.74 -14.39 4.42
CA LYS A 96 2.61 -15.43 3.40
C LYS A 96 1.45 -16.37 3.68
N GLY A 97 0.61 -16.59 2.66
CA GLY A 97 -0.55 -17.47 2.74
C GLY A 97 -1.77 -16.90 3.46
N LEU A 98 -1.75 -15.65 3.93
CA LEU A 98 -2.90 -15.04 4.59
C LEU A 98 -4.05 -14.72 3.62
N VAL A 99 -3.73 -14.35 2.38
CA VAL A 99 -4.71 -14.05 1.33
C VAL A 99 -4.32 -14.77 0.06
N LYS A 100 -5.29 -15.37 -0.63
CA LYS A 100 -5.08 -15.96 -1.96
C LYS A 100 -5.27 -14.92 -3.05
N LYS A 101 -4.55 -15.08 -4.17
CA LYS A 101 -4.53 -14.13 -5.30
C LYS A 101 -5.92 -13.86 -5.89
N ASP A 102 -6.77 -14.87 -5.94
CA ASP A 102 -8.16 -14.83 -6.44
C ASP A 102 -9.13 -14.10 -5.50
N GLU A 103 -8.72 -13.79 -4.27
CA GLU A 103 -9.53 -13.01 -3.32
C GLU A 103 -9.31 -11.49 -3.45
N LEU A 104 -8.28 -11.07 -4.19
CA LEU A 104 -7.93 -9.67 -4.35
C LEU A 104 -8.94 -8.95 -5.25
N PRO A 105 -9.20 -7.65 -5.01
CA PRO A 105 -9.88 -6.84 -6.00
C PRO A 105 -9.12 -6.83 -7.32
N ASN A 106 -9.85 -6.69 -8.44
CA ASN A 106 -9.24 -6.63 -9.78
C ASN A 106 -8.13 -5.56 -9.84
N SER A 107 -7.07 -5.89 -10.58
CA SER A 107 -5.90 -5.02 -10.82
C SER A 107 -5.01 -4.76 -9.59
N TRP A 108 -5.32 -5.32 -8.41
CA TRP A 108 -4.43 -5.24 -7.25
C TRP A 108 -3.28 -6.24 -7.30
N GLY A 109 -2.13 -5.82 -6.80
CA GLY A 109 -0.96 -6.67 -6.58
C GLY A 109 -0.93 -7.26 -5.16
N LEU A 110 -0.03 -8.22 -4.97
CA LEU A 110 0.17 -8.90 -3.68
C LEU A 110 1.65 -8.93 -3.32
N LEU A 111 1.96 -8.40 -2.14
CA LEU A 111 3.24 -8.56 -1.45
C LEU A 111 3.06 -9.53 -0.29
N GLU A 112 3.92 -10.53 -0.21
CA GLU A 112 3.90 -11.52 0.86
C GLU A 112 5.16 -11.41 1.71
N TYR A 113 4.97 -11.28 3.02
CA TYR A 113 6.02 -11.38 4.01
C TYR A 113 6.34 -12.84 4.29
N ASP A 114 7.58 -13.22 3.99
CA ASP A 114 8.13 -14.53 4.26
C ASP A 114 9.53 -14.38 4.84
N SER A 115 9.75 -14.90 6.04
CA SER A 115 11.08 -15.08 6.62
C SER A 115 11.96 -13.81 6.59
N GLY A 116 11.40 -12.66 6.95
CA GLY A 116 12.11 -11.37 7.01
C GLY A 116 12.14 -10.56 5.71
N LYS A 117 11.52 -11.04 4.62
CA LYS A 117 11.54 -10.39 3.31
C LYS A 117 10.14 -10.25 2.73
N LEU A 118 9.96 -9.24 1.88
CA LEU A 118 8.76 -9.08 1.06
C LEU A 118 9.01 -9.61 -0.35
N VAL A 119 8.12 -10.49 -0.80
CA VAL A 119 8.11 -11.06 -2.14
C VAL A 119 6.87 -10.56 -2.87
N CYS A 120 7.03 -10.04 -4.08
CA CYS A 120 5.89 -9.69 -4.94
C CYS A 120 5.37 -10.95 -5.62
N SER A 121 4.21 -11.44 -5.21
CA SER A 121 3.61 -12.67 -5.74
C SER A 121 2.55 -12.41 -6.81
N LEU A 122 2.03 -11.19 -6.90
CA LEU A 122 1.15 -10.74 -7.98
C LEU A 122 1.47 -9.27 -8.33
N LEU A 123 1.66 -8.98 -9.61
CA LEU A 123 1.83 -7.61 -10.09
C LEU A 123 0.46 -6.93 -10.23
N PRO A 124 0.33 -5.65 -9.85
CA PRO A 124 -0.86 -4.85 -10.08
C PRO A 124 -0.92 -4.38 -11.53
N GLU A 125 -2.09 -3.95 -11.94
CA GLU A 125 -2.29 -3.17 -13.17
C GLU A 125 -2.57 -1.71 -12.80
N ARG A 126 -2.32 -0.81 -13.76
CA ARG A 126 -2.59 0.61 -13.54
C ARG A 126 -4.09 0.85 -13.49
N MET A 127 -4.51 1.62 -12.50
CA MET A 127 -5.87 2.09 -12.31
C MET A 127 -5.89 3.62 -12.23
N LYS A 128 -7.07 4.22 -12.39
CA LYS A 128 -7.26 5.64 -12.11
C LYS A 128 -7.26 5.87 -10.59
N SER A 129 -6.44 6.82 -10.13
CA SER A 129 -6.42 7.25 -8.73
C SER A 129 -7.25 8.51 -8.50
N ASN A 130 -7.55 8.76 -7.22
CA ASN A 130 -8.09 10.03 -6.78
C ASN A 130 -6.96 11.07 -6.60
N ALA A 131 -6.55 11.68 -7.72
CA ALA A 131 -5.46 12.65 -7.75
C ALA A 131 -5.71 13.91 -6.88
N VAL A 132 -6.96 14.21 -6.54
CA VAL A 132 -7.27 15.33 -5.63
C VAL A 132 -6.79 15.01 -4.21
N GLU A 133 -7.09 13.81 -3.71
CA GLU A 133 -6.69 13.39 -2.37
C GLU A 133 -5.18 13.16 -2.26
N GLU A 134 -4.55 12.65 -3.33
CA GLU A 134 -3.09 12.56 -3.40
C GLU A 134 -2.41 13.94 -3.32
N ARG A 135 -2.95 14.96 -4.01
CA ARG A 135 -2.44 16.34 -3.94
C ARG A 135 -2.59 16.91 -2.53
N ILE A 136 -3.73 16.68 -1.88
CA ILE A 136 -3.96 17.07 -0.49
C ILE A 136 -2.90 16.42 0.41
N LEU A 137 -2.62 15.13 0.20
CA LEU A 137 -1.62 14.39 0.97
C LEU A 137 -0.22 14.99 0.80
N LEU A 138 0.21 15.21 -0.45
CA LEU A 138 1.51 15.81 -0.77
C LEU A 138 1.66 17.21 -0.19
N LEU A 139 0.65 18.08 -0.33
CA LEU A 139 0.67 19.41 0.29
C LEU A 139 0.75 19.32 1.82
N SER A 140 0.06 18.35 2.41
CA SER A 140 0.14 18.08 3.84
C SER A 140 1.55 17.66 4.27
N ALA A 141 2.21 16.80 3.50
CA ALA A 141 3.60 16.40 3.75
C ALA A 141 4.57 17.59 3.62
N LEU A 142 4.49 18.34 2.52
CA LEU A 142 5.35 19.50 2.26
C LEU A 142 5.24 20.57 3.36
N ARG A 143 4.03 20.84 3.87
CA ARG A 143 3.83 21.78 4.99
C ARG A 143 4.54 21.36 6.26
N ARG A 144 4.72 20.05 6.50
CA ARG A 144 5.42 19.52 7.68
C ARG A 144 6.94 19.57 7.52
N LEU A 145 7.45 19.42 6.30
CA LEU A 145 8.89 19.52 5.99
C LEU A 145 9.43 20.96 6.04
N LYS A 146 8.56 21.96 5.83
CA LYS A 146 8.92 23.39 5.88
C LYS A 146 8.91 23.98 7.29
N ARG A 147 8.58 23.20 8.32
CA ARG A 147 8.65 23.60 9.72
C ARG A 147 9.97 23.15 10.30
#